data_AF-A0A1C5HUJ4-F1
#
_entry.id   AF-A0A1C5HUJ4-F1
#
_cell.length_a   1.000
_cell.length_b   1.000
_cell.length_c   1.000
_cell.angle_alpha   90.00
_cell.angle_beta   90.00
_cell.angle_gamma   90.00
#
_symmetry.space_group_name_H-M   'P 1'
#
loop_
_entity.id
_entity.type
_entity.pdbx_description
1 polymer ?
#
loop_
_entity_poly.entity_id
_entity_poly.type
_entity_poly.pdbx_seq_one_letter_code
_entity_poly.pdbx_strand_id
1 'polypeptide(L)'
;MTVTAYGMIGARSRRPPADGGECGERPVTDELVRVYLPGTVPMLARLRDDGLTVAAAHAVTPELREWYAEGDEEELEYVAFTRAAQDALLLLRADPAAPRRRVVISADLPSRAVGRGDGELGSSLVRPVGPVPVASVAAIHVDGAEAAEDVAAAVDVAAEAQAGDPDAQFTVDAVEDHELEWYDVTELDLLLREVG
;
A
#
# COMPACT_ATOMS: atom_id res chain seq x y z
N MET A 1 -9.47 -29.77 0.67
CA MET A 1 -8.82 -30.36 1.86
C MET A 1 -7.48 -29.66 2.00
N THR A 2 -7.41 -28.75 2.99
CA THR A 2 -6.24 -28.24 3.77
C THR A 2 -4.95 -27.90 3.00
N VAL A 3 -4.26 -26.76 3.17
CA VAL A 3 -3.75 -26.02 4.35
C VAL A 3 -3.27 -24.66 3.77
N THR A 4 -3.26 -23.46 4.38
CA THR A 4 -2.42 -22.97 5.51
C THR A 4 -2.69 -21.45 5.63
N ALA A 5 -3.45 -21.00 6.62
CA ALA A 5 -3.02 -20.49 7.93
C ALA A 5 -2.39 -19.07 7.90
N TYR A 6 -3.24 -18.10 8.26
CA TYR A 6 -2.93 -16.74 8.71
C TYR A 6 -1.82 -16.76 9.79
N GLY A 7 -0.71 -16.07 9.52
CA GLY A 7 0.49 -16.08 10.34
C GLY A 7 0.61 -14.83 11.22
N MET A 8 0.09 -14.96 12.44
CA MET A 8 0.21 -14.05 13.58
C MET A 8 1.66 -13.57 13.84
N ILE A 9 1.91 -12.25 13.89
CA ILE A 9 3.18 -11.68 14.41
C ILE A 9 2.97 -11.24 15.86
N GLY A 10 3.36 -12.11 16.78
CA GLY A 10 3.39 -11.84 18.23
C GLY A 10 4.57 -10.95 18.62
N ALA A 11 4.27 -9.78 19.19
CA ALA A 11 5.24 -8.91 19.84
C ALA A 11 5.83 -9.57 21.10
N ARG A 12 7.13 -9.89 21.09
CA ARG A 12 7.85 -10.33 22.29
C ARG A 12 8.24 -9.12 23.14
N SER A 13 7.46 -8.80 24.17
CA SER A 13 7.84 -7.85 25.22
C SER A 13 8.95 -8.43 26.11
N ARG A 14 10.13 -7.78 26.13
CA ARG A 14 11.15 -7.94 27.18
C ARG A 14 10.96 -6.82 28.22
N ARG A 15 10.84 -7.21 29.49
CA ARG A 15 10.72 -6.29 30.64
C ARG A 15 12.10 -5.70 31.00
N PRO A 16 12.27 -4.38 31.17
CA PRO A 16 13.50 -3.83 31.73
C PRO A 16 13.44 -3.77 33.27
N PRO A 17 14.58 -3.73 33.97
CA PRO A 17 14.61 -3.56 35.42
C PRO A 17 14.33 -2.11 35.79
N ALA A 18 13.78 -1.90 37.00
CA ALA A 18 13.51 -0.59 37.55
C ALA A 18 14.77 0.00 38.20
N ASP A 19 15.13 1.25 37.86
CA ASP A 19 15.56 2.24 38.86
C ASP A 19 15.57 3.68 38.34
N GLY A 20 15.24 4.61 39.26
CA GLY A 20 15.89 5.91 39.43
C GLY A 20 15.81 6.99 38.34
N GLY A 21 14.79 7.85 38.45
CA GLY A 21 14.78 9.30 38.20
C GLY A 21 15.67 9.93 37.11
N GLU A 22 15.03 10.49 36.08
CA GLU A 22 15.48 11.70 35.37
C GLU A 22 14.32 12.31 34.57
N CYS A 23 14.22 13.65 34.57
CA CYS A 23 13.25 14.42 33.77
C CYS A 23 13.71 14.38 32.31
N GLY A 24 13.31 13.34 31.58
CA GLY A 24 13.67 13.12 30.18
C GLY A 24 12.45 13.22 29.28
N GLU A 25 12.56 14.01 28.23
CA GLU A 25 11.75 13.90 27.02
C GLU A 25 11.51 12.41 26.73
N ARG A 26 10.26 11.94 26.74
CA ARG A 26 9.99 10.54 26.39
C ARG A 26 10.60 10.33 25.00
N PRO A 27 11.46 9.32 24.78
CA PRO A 27 11.88 9.02 23.42
C PRO A 27 10.58 8.73 22.66
N VAL A 28 10.31 9.52 21.62
CA VAL A 28 9.30 9.14 20.64
C VAL A 28 9.83 7.83 20.08
N THR A 29 9.35 6.71 20.62
CA THR A 29 9.49 5.44 19.96
C THR A 29 8.90 5.67 18.58
N ASP A 30 9.73 5.51 17.56
CA ASP A 30 9.34 5.78 16.19
C ASP A 30 8.29 4.73 15.83
N GLU A 31 7.03 5.03 16.12
CA GLU A 31 5.91 4.13 15.87
C GLU A 31 5.83 3.95 14.36
N LEU A 32 5.95 2.69 13.94
CA LEU A 32 5.85 2.32 12.54
C LEU A 32 4.39 2.27 12.15
N VAL A 33 4.10 2.87 11.00
CA VAL A 33 2.80 2.88 10.35
C VAL A 33 2.92 2.07 9.08
N ARG A 34 2.03 1.10 8.89
CA ARG A 34 1.87 0.38 7.63
C ARG A 34 1.27 1.34 6.59
N VAL A 35 1.97 1.52 5.48
CA VAL A 35 1.58 2.36 4.35
C VAL A 35 1.54 1.51 3.08
N TYR A 36 0.51 1.70 2.28
CA TYR A 36 0.28 1.05 0.99
C TYR A 36 0.51 2.07 -0.11
N LEU A 37 1.58 1.88 -0.88
CA LEU A 37 2.00 2.80 -1.93
C LEU A 37 1.54 2.27 -3.29
N PRO A 38 0.81 3.06 -4.09
CA PRO A 38 0.55 2.71 -5.49
C PRO A 38 1.87 2.72 -6.26
N GLY A 39 2.02 1.80 -7.22
CA GLY A 39 3.22 1.73 -8.05
C GLY A 39 2.97 1.10 -9.42
N THR A 40 4.04 1.01 -10.19
CA THR A 40 4.09 0.31 -11.48
C THR A 40 5.36 -0.55 -11.55
N VAL A 41 5.41 -1.52 -12.47
CA VAL A 41 6.59 -2.36 -12.68
C VAL A 41 7.86 -1.52 -12.98
N PRO A 42 7.81 -0.47 -13.84
CA PRO A 42 8.95 0.43 -14.01
C PRO A 42 9.42 1.14 -12.73
N MET A 43 8.51 1.45 -11.80
CA MET A 43 8.87 2.04 -10.51
C MET A 43 9.56 1.02 -9.60
N LEU A 44 9.10 -0.24 -9.59
CA LEU A 44 9.77 -1.33 -8.87
C LEU A 44 11.21 -1.56 -9.36
N ALA A 45 11.45 -1.44 -10.67
CA ALA A 45 12.78 -1.60 -11.25
C ALA A 45 13.81 -0.60 -10.70
N ARG A 46 13.37 0.55 -10.19
CA ARG A 46 14.22 1.59 -9.60
C ARG A 46 14.26 1.57 -8.07
N LEU A 47 13.44 0.73 -7.44
CA LEU A 47 13.21 0.74 -6.00
C LEU A 47 14.51 0.57 -5.17
N ARG A 48 15.45 -0.25 -5.63
CA ARG A 48 16.71 -0.49 -4.91
C ARG A 48 17.67 0.69 -4.97
N ASP A 49 17.71 1.38 -6.10
CA ASP A 49 18.70 2.44 -6.36
C ASP A 49 18.18 3.80 -5.88
N ASP A 50 16.91 4.11 -6.18
CA ASP A 50 16.33 5.43 -5.97
C ASP A 50 15.34 5.48 -4.78
N GLY A 51 14.88 4.31 -4.32
CA GLY A 51 13.69 4.22 -3.48
C GLY A 51 12.40 4.49 -4.27
N LEU A 52 11.25 4.45 -3.59
CA LEU A 52 9.95 4.73 -4.20
C LEU A 52 9.50 6.15 -3.86
N THR A 53 9.26 6.97 -4.89
CA THR A 53 8.66 8.31 -4.71
C THR A 53 7.24 8.30 -5.25
N VAL A 54 6.27 8.58 -4.38
CA VAL A 54 4.84 8.72 -4.73
C VAL A 54 4.30 10.02 -4.14
N ALA A 55 3.32 10.62 -4.82
CA ALA A 55 2.68 11.86 -4.35
C ALA A 55 1.66 11.62 -3.23
N ALA A 56 1.12 10.40 -3.18
CA ALA A 56 0.08 9.93 -2.29
C ALA A 56 0.26 8.43 -2.04
N ALA A 57 -0.20 7.99 -0.88
CA ALA A 57 -0.28 6.59 -0.47
C ALA A 57 -1.46 6.44 0.49
N HIS A 58 -1.72 5.22 0.96
CA HIS A 58 -2.82 4.93 1.87
C HIS A 58 -2.35 4.26 3.16
N ALA A 59 -3.04 4.53 4.26
CA ALA A 59 -2.80 3.88 5.54
C ALA A 59 -4.10 3.80 6.35
N VAL A 60 -4.10 3.05 7.45
CA VAL A 60 -5.18 3.10 8.43
C VAL A 60 -5.06 4.39 9.25
N THR A 61 -5.67 5.45 8.75
CA THR A 61 -5.68 6.77 9.36
C THR A 61 -6.70 6.84 10.52
N PRO A 62 -6.58 7.86 11.40
CA PRO A 62 -7.64 8.17 12.36
C PRO A 62 -9.00 8.42 11.69
N GLU A 63 -9.02 9.14 10.57
CA GLU A 63 -10.23 9.50 9.84
C GLU A 63 -10.94 8.26 9.24
N LEU A 64 -10.17 7.28 8.77
CA LEU A 64 -10.70 6.00 8.31
C LEU A 64 -11.29 5.19 9.47
N ARG A 65 -10.55 5.07 10.59
CA ARG A 65 -11.02 4.37 11.79
C ARG A 65 -12.32 4.96 12.34
N GLU A 66 -12.45 6.29 12.31
CA GLU A 66 -13.64 6.97 12.82
C GLU A 66 -14.88 6.71 11.96
N TRP A 67 -14.71 6.61 10.65
CA TRP A 67 -15.82 6.32 9.72
C TRP A 67 -16.29 4.86 9.81
N TYR A 68 -15.36 3.92 9.99
CA TYR A 68 -15.66 2.49 10.13
C TYR A 68 -15.85 2.11 11.60
N ALA A 69 -17.01 2.47 12.16
CA ALA A 69 -17.33 2.28 13.58
C ALA A 69 -17.32 0.81 14.07
N GLU A 70 -17.38 -0.17 13.16
CA GLU A 70 -17.47 -1.60 13.49
C GLU A 70 -16.37 -2.46 12.83
N GLY A 71 -15.42 -1.86 12.09
CA GLY A 71 -14.37 -2.61 11.41
C GLY A 71 -13.15 -2.88 12.31
N ASP A 72 -12.55 -4.06 12.15
CA ASP A 72 -11.26 -4.36 12.80
C ASP A 72 -10.08 -3.79 12.00
N GLU A 73 -8.86 -3.93 12.54
CA GLU A 73 -7.65 -3.39 11.90
C GLU A 73 -7.42 -4.04 10.52
N GLU A 74 -7.71 -5.33 10.36
CA GLU A 74 -7.49 -6.08 9.12
C GLU A 74 -8.43 -5.59 8.00
N GLU A 75 -9.70 -5.34 8.33
CA GLU A 75 -10.66 -4.77 7.39
C GLU A 75 -10.26 -3.36 6.92
N LEU A 76 -9.76 -2.53 7.83
CA LEU A 76 -9.31 -1.18 7.49
C LEU A 76 -8.02 -1.19 6.66
N GLU A 77 -7.11 -2.11 6.97
CA GLU A 77 -5.91 -2.35 6.16
C GLU A 77 -6.29 -2.77 4.74
N TYR A 78 -7.29 -3.65 4.59
CA TYR A 78 -7.81 -4.03 3.28
C TYR A 78 -8.39 -2.84 2.52
N VAL A 79 -9.17 -1.96 3.16
CA VAL A 79 -9.70 -0.73 2.52
C VAL A 79 -8.56 0.18 2.06
N ALA A 80 -7.52 0.37 2.88
CA ALA A 80 -6.37 1.18 2.51
C ALA A 80 -5.57 0.56 1.35
N PHE A 81 -5.39 -0.76 1.37
CA PHE A 81 -4.73 -1.53 0.32
C PHE A 81 -5.46 -1.43 -1.02
N THR A 82 -6.78 -1.67 -1.04
CA THR A 82 -7.59 -1.61 -2.27
C THR A 82 -7.58 -0.22 -2.89
N ARG A 83 -7.63 0.83 -2.08
CA ARG A 83 -7.50 2.22 -2.58
C ARG A 83 -6.13 2.48 -3.21
N ALA A 84 -5.05 1.94 -2.65
CA ALA A 84 -3.73 2.01 -3.29
C ALA A 84 -3.70 1.23 -4.62
N ALA A 85 -4.40 0.10 -4.73
CA ALA A 85 -4.51 -0.64 -5.98
C ALA A 85 -5.28 0.14 -7.06
N GLN A 86 -6.34 0.86 -6.68
CA GLN A 86 -7.08 1.76 -7.56
C GLN A 86 -6.21 2.95 -8.01
N ASP A 87 -5.47 3.58 -7.10
CA ASP A 87 -4.54 4.68 -7.43
C ASP A 87 -3.43 4.23 -8.40
N ALA A 88 -3.01 2.96 -8.35
CA ALA A 88 -2.06 2.40 -9.32
C ALA A 88 -2.61 2.42 -10.76
N LEU A 89 -3.92 2.35 -10.98
CA LEU A 89 -4.53 2.46 -12.31
C LEU A 89 -4.27 3.84 -12.93
N LEU A 90 -4.25 4.91 -12.12
CA LEU A 90 -3.93 6.26 -12.60
C LEU A 90 -2.45 6.38 -12.98
N LEU A 91 -1.56 5.71 -12.26
CA LEU A 91 -0.14 5.64 -12.63
C LEU A 91 0.05 4.89 -13.95
N LEU A 92 -0.64 3.76 -14.13
CA LEU A 92 -0.64 3.00 -15.38
C LEU A 92 -1.26 3.79 -16.54
N ARG A 93 -2.30 4.59 -16.30
CA ARG A 93 -2.87 5.50 -17.30
C ARG A 93 -1.85 6.54 -17.76
N ALA A 94 -1.06 7.07 -16.83
CA ALA A 94 -0.01 8.04 -17.11
C ALA A 94 1.22 7.43 -17.81
N ASP A 95 1.44 6.12 -17.69
CA ASP A 95 2.52 5.38 -18.37
C ASP A 95 1.97 4.24 -19.26
N PRO A 96 1.60 4.53 -20.52
CA PRO A 96 1.09 3.53 -21.44
C PRO A 96 2.10 2.43 -21.82
N ALA A 97 3.39 2.62 -21.53
CA ALA A 97 4.43 1.63 -21.81
C ALA A 97 4.62 0.64 -20.65
N ALA A 98 4.09 0.93 -19.46
CA ALA A 98 4.14 0.02 -18.33
C ALA A 98 3.29 -1.23 -18.61
N PRO A 99 3.76 -2.43 -18.20
CA PRO A 99 2.93 -3.63 -18.17
C PRO A 99 1.61 -3.35 -17.43
N ARG A 100 0.49 -3.85 -17.96
CA ARG A 100 -0.85 -3.66 -17.38
C ARG A 100 -1.04 -4.53 -16.14
N ARG A 101 -0.32 -4.16 -15.08
CA ARG A 101 -0.28 -4.79 -13.76
C ARG A 101 -0.38 -3.71 -12.69
N ARG A 102 -1.39 -3.76 -11.83
CA ARG A 102 -1.37 -2.94 -10.61
C ARG A 102 -0.25 -3.43 -9.72
N VAL A 103 0.43 -2.48 -9.08
CA VAL A 103 1.42 -2.77 -8.05
C VAL A 103 1.04 -2.01 -6.80
N VAL A 104 0.99 -2.71 -5.67
CA VAL A 104 0.88 -2.10 -4.34
C VAL A 104 2.10 -2.52 -3.51
N ILE A 105 2.79 -1.54 -2.94
CA ILE A 105 3.94 -1.78 -2.08
C ILE A 105 3.52 -1.53 -0.63
N SER A 106 3.59 -2.56 0.19
CA SER A 106 3.34 -2.48 1.63
C SER A 106 4.66 -2.12 2.33
N ALA A 107 4.71 -0.97 2.99
CA ALA A 107 5.91 -0.47 3.67
C ALA A 107 5.64 -0.10 5.13
N ASP A 108 6.62 -0.31 6.01
CA ASP A 108 6.62 0.14 7.39
C ASP A 108 7.42 1.43 7.50
N LEU A 109 6.72 2.55 7.71
CA LEU A 109 7.33 3.87 7.80
C LEU A 109 7.24 4.42 9.21
N PRO A 110 8.30 5.11 9.69
CA PRO A 110 8.20 5.87 10.91
C PRO A 110 7.09 6.94 10.76
N SER A 111 6.23 7.08 11.77
CA SER A 111 5.09 8.03 11.75
C SER A 111 5.46 9.45 11.29
N ARG A 112 6.65 9.94 11.67
CA ARG A 112 7.18 11.25 11.24
C ARG A 112 7.48 11.37 9.73
N ALA A 113 7.65 10.25 9.04
CA ALA A 113 7.86 10.20 7.59
C ALA A 113 6.53 10.09 6.81
N VAL A 114 5.40 10.08 7.52
CA VAL A 114 4.05 10.01 6.93
C VAL A 114 3.33 11.32 7.24
N GLY A 115 3.20 12.18 6.23
CA GLY A 115 2.38 13.38 6.28
C GLY A 115 0.88 13.04 6.22
N ARG A 116 0.07 13.94 6.79
CA ARG A 116 -1.40 13.81 6.76
C ARG A 116 -1.96 13.97 5.35
N GLY A 117 -3.07 13.28 5.07
CA GLY A 117 -3.86 13.43 3.87
C GLY A 117 -4.71 14.70 3.85
N ASP A 118 -5.89 14.60 3.23
CA ASP A 118 -6.90 15.67 3.12
C ASP A 118 -7.67 15.93 4.42
N GLY A 119 -7.67 14.97 5.35
CA GLY A 119 -8.37 15.07 6.63
C GLY A 119 -9.88 14.87 6.51
N GLU A 120 -10.36 14.31 5.40
CA GLU A 120 -11.78 13.99 5.22
C GLU A 120 -12.15 12.71 5.98
N LEU A 121 -13.34 12.67 6.57
CA LEU A 121 -13.84 11.47 7.26
C LEU A 121 -13.87 10.29 6.29
N GLY A 122 -13.36 9.14 6.73
CA GLY A 122 -13.23 7.94 5.89
C GLY A 122 -12.01 7.95 4.96
N SER A 123 -11.21 9.01 4.93
CA SER A 123 -10.01 9.09 4.09
C SER A 123 -8.89 8.21 4.61
N SER A 124 -8.30 7.37 3.75
CA SER A 124 -7.07 6.63 4.05
C SER A 124 -5.81 7.34 3.55
N LEU A 125 -5.97 8.52 2.95
CA LEU A 125 -4.91 9.21 2.23
C LEU A 125 -3.80 9.68 3.18
N VAL A 126 -2.56 9.41 2.80
CA VAL A 126 -1.35 9.92 3.46
C VAL A 126 -0.31 10.35 2.42
N ARG A 127 0.67 11.14 2.86
CA ARG A 127 1.74 11.64 1.97
C ARG A 127 3.11 11.29 2.54
N PRO A 128 3.86 10.35 1.93
CA PRO A 128 5.24 10.12 2.33
C PRO A 128 6.07 11.41 2.21
N VAL A 129 6.87 11.72 3.23
CA VAL A 129 7.66 12.98 3.31
C VAL A 129 8.88 12.97 2.37
N GLY A 130 9.26 11.80 1.85
CA GLY A 130 10.35 11.62 0.90
C GLY A 130 10.33 10.23 0.27
N PRO A 131 11.40 9.87 -0.48
CA PRO A 131 11.52 8.55 -1.07
C PRO A 131 11.46 7.45 -0.01
N VAL A 132 10.59 6.46 -0.22
CA VAL A 132 10.48 5.28 0.63
C VAL A 132 11.62 4.32 0.29
N PRO A 133 12.51 4.02 1.24
CA PRO A 133 13.64 3.14 0.98
C PRO A 133 13.16 1.68 0.85
N VAL A 134 13.85 0.89 0.03
CA VAL A 134 13.57 -0.55 -0.11
C VAL A 134 13.62 -1.29 1.24
N ALA A 135 14.44 -0.83 2.19
CA ALA A 135 14.55 -1.41 3.52
C ALA A 135 13.27 -1.25 4.38
N SER A 136 12.37 -0.34 4.01
CA SER A 136 11.06 -0.18 4.66
C SER A 136 9.98 -1.05 4.01
N VAL A 137 10.24 -1.69 2.88
CA VAL A 137 9.26 -2.52 2.18
C VAL A 137 9.11 -3.85 2.90
N ALA A 138 7.88 -4.17 3.29
CA ALA A 138 7.53 -5.45 3.89
C ALA A 138 7.00 -6.45 2.86
N ALA A 139 6.30 -5.98 1.82
CA ALA A 139 5.78 -6.82 0.75
C ALA A 139 5.54 -6.02 -0.53
N ILE A 140 5.57 -6.73 -1.66
CA ILE A 140 5.20 -6.21 -2.96
C ILE A 140 4.04 -7.06 -3.46
N HIS A 141 2.99 -6.39 -3.93
CA HIS A 141 1.79 -7.03 -4.44
C HIS A 141 1.62 -6.66 -5.91
N VAL A 142 1.45 -7.64 -6.79
CA VAL A 142 1.35 -7.41 -8.24
C VAL A 142 0.24 -8.25 -8.83
N ASP A 143 -0.51 -7.71 -9.77
CA ASP A 143 -1.47 -8.51 -10.54
C ASP A 143 -0.80 -9.69 -11.27
N GLY A 144 -1.48 -10.84 -11.28
CA GLY A 144 -1.10 -12.01 -12.07
C GLY A 144 -1.35 -11.82 -13.56
N ALA A 145 -0.83 -12.74 -14.38
CA ALA A 145 -0.75 -12.64 -15.84
C ALA A 145 -2.11 -12.39 -16.53
N GLU A 146 -3.13 -13.03 -16.00
CA GLU A 146 -4.52 -13.10 -16.41
C GLU A 146 -5.29 -11.80 -16.24
N ALA A 147 -4.90 -10.94 -15.30
CA ALA A 147 -5.62 -9.69 -15.02
C ALA A 147 -5.37 -8.59 -16.08
N ALA A 148 -4.41 -8.79 -17.00
CA ALA A 148 -3.93 -7.71 -17.88
C ALA A 148 -5.02 -7.07 -18.74
N GLU A 149 -5.98 -7.86 -19.22
CA GLU A 149 -7.08 -7.35 -20.06
C GLU A 149 -8.03 -6.47 -19.24
N ASP A 150 -8.42 -6.91 -18.04
CA ASP A 150 -9.32 -6.15 -17.17
C ASP A 150 -8.62 -4.91 -16.59
N VAL A 151 -7.34 -5.03 -16.22
CA VAL A 151 -6.52 -3.88 -15.81
C VAL A 151 -6.45 -2.84 -16.94
N ALA A 152 -6.27 -3.27 -18.20
CA ALA A 152 -6.25 -2.35 -19.33
C ALA A 152 -7.59 -1.61 -19.49
N ALA A 153 -8.72 -2.32 -19.37
CA ALA A 153 -10.04 -1.73 -19.43
C ALA A 153 -10.29 -0.71 -18.29
N ALA A 154 -9.87 -1.04 -17.07
CA ALA A 154 -10.00 -0.13 -15.93
C ALA A 154 -9.09 1.10 -16.05
N VAL A 155 -7.87 0.94 -16.56
CA VAL A 155 -6.96 2.06 -16.86
C VAL A 155 -7.61 3.07 -17.81
N ASP A 156 -8.41 2.60 -18.79
CA ASP A 156 -9.07 3.46 -19.76
C ASP A 156 -10.16 4.36 -19.14
N VAL A 157 -10.73 3.97 -17.99
CA VAL A 157 -11.81 4.70 -17.31
C VAL A 157 -11.47 5.16 -15.88
N ALA A 158 -10.23 4.96 -15.42
CA ALA A 158 -9.82 5.23 -14.04
C ALA A 158 -10.02 6.70 -13.62
N ALA A 159 -9.89 7.65 -14.55
CA ALA A 159 -10.07 9.08 -14.24
C ALA A 159 -11.55 9.42 -14.02
N GLU A 160 -12.43 8.82 -14.81
CA GLU A 160 -13.88 8.94 -14.73
C GLU A 160 -14.40 8.30 -13.43
N ALA A 161 -13.88 7.11 -13.08
CA ALA A 161 -14.18 6.45 -11.80
C ALA A 161 -13.78 7.33 -10.61
N GLN A 162 -12.56 7.89 -10.62
CA GLN A 162 -12.10 8.83 -9.58
C GLN A 162 -12.95 10.11 -9.51
N ALA A 163 -13.53 10.54 -10.63
CA ALA A 163 -14.46 11.67 -10.67
C ALA A 163 -15.88 11.32 -10.18
N GLY A 164 -16.13 10.05 -9.81
CA GLY A 164 -17.40 9.57 -9.27
C GLY A 164 -18.38 9.03 -10.31
N ASP A 165 -17.91 8.67 -11.51
CA ASP A 165 -18.74 8.00 -12.52
C ASP A 165 -19.00 6.53 -12.12
N PRO A 166 -20.27 6.13 -11.91
CA PRO A 166 -20.59 4.78 -11.44
C PRO A 166 -20.38 3.68 -12.51
N ASP A 167 -20.51 4.00 -13.80
CA ASP A 167 -20.28 3.03 -14.88
C ASP A 167 -18.78 2.76 -15.03
N ALA A 168 -17.96 3.81 -14.89
CA ALA A 168 -16.51 3.68 -14.81
C ALA A 168 -16.09 2.91 -13.55
N GLN A 169 -16.69 3.20 -12.39
CA GLN A 169 -16.40 2.49 -11.14
C GLN A 169 -16.70 0.99 -11.28
N PHE A 170 -17.81 0.62 -11.92
CA PHE A 170 -18.14 -0.79 -12.17
C PHE A 170 -17.03 -1.53 -12.95
N THR A 171 -16.38 -0.84 -13.89
CA THR A 171 -15.25 -1.41 -14.65
C THR A 171 -13.99 -1.53 -13.80
N VAL A 172 -13.75 -0.58 -12.90
CA VAL A 172 -12.63 -0.64 -11.94
C VAL A 172 -12.84 -1.78 -10.93
N ASP A 173 -14.05 -1.92 -10.40
CA ASP A 173 -14.42 -2.97 -9.43
C ASP A 173 -14.19 -4.37 -10.02
N ALA A 174 -14.43 -4.57 -11.32
CA ALA A 174 -14.17 -5.85 -11.99
C ALA A 174 -12.70 -6.29 -11.91
N VAL A 175 -11.76 -5.35 -11.77
CA VAL A 175 -10.33 -5.69 -11.59
C VAL A 175 -10.03 -6.13 -10.16
N GLU A 176 -10.84 -5.71 -9.18
CA GLU A 176 -10.69 -6.12 -7.78
C GLU A 176 -10.99 -7.60 -7.56
N ASP A 177 -11.72 -8.25 -8.48
CA ASP A 177 -11.90 -9.71 -8.50
C ASP A 177 -10.58 -10.46 -8.75
N HIS A 178 -9.55 -9.78 -9.29
CA HIS A 178 -8.19 -10.31 -9.40
C HIS A 178 -7.39 -9.98 -8.15
N GLU A 179 -7.11 -10.99 -7.34
CA GLU A 179 -6.25 -10.85 -6.17
C GLU A 179 -4.80 -10.57 -6.60
N LEU A 180 -4.17 -9.55 -6.00
CA LEU A 180 -2.75 -9.27 -6.25
C LEU A 180 -1.90 -10.34 -5.58
N GLU A 181 -1.01 -10.95 -6.36
CA GLU A 181 -0.02 -11.91 -5.88
C GLU A 181 0.96 -11.24 -4.91
N TRP A 182 1.35 -11.97 -3.86
CA TRP A 182 2.25 -11.49 -2.81
C TRP A 182 3.69 -11.95 -3.07
N TYR A 183 4.64 -11.01 -2.94
CA TYR A 183 6.07 -11.24 -3.07
C TYR A 183 6.83 -10.64 -1.88
N ASP A 184 7.84 -11.36 -1.39
CA ASP A 184 8.80 -10.80 -0.44
C ASP A 184 9.73 -9.79 -1.15
N VAL A 185 10.20 -8.76 -0.44
CA VAL A 185 11.12 -7.75 -1.02
C VAL A 185 12.42 -8.36 -1.57
N THR A 186 12.84 -9.51 -1.02
CA THR A 186 14.02 -10.26 -1.50
C THR A 186 13.80 -10.91 -2.86
N GLU A 187 12.54 -11.10 -3.28
CA GLU A 187 12.16 -11.69 -4.56
C GLU A 187 12.04 -10.65 -5.69
N LEU A 188 12.33 -9.38 -5.42
CA LEU A 188 12.21 -8.29 -6.39
C LEU A 188 12.91 -8.59 -7.74
N ASP A 189 14.10 -9.18 -7.74
CA ASP A 189 14.84 -9.50 -8.98
C ASP A 189 14.20 -10.68 -9.75
N LEU A 190 13.47 -11.56 -9.07
CA LEU A 190 12.68 -12.62 -9.70
C LEU A 190 11.42 -12.01 -10.30
N LEU A 191 10.67 -11.26 -9.50
CA LEU A 191 9.46 -10.55 -9.91
C LEU A 191 9.70 -9.72 -11.17
N LEU A 192 10.74 -8.88 -11.20
CA LEU A 192 11.05 -8.02 -12.36
C LEU A 192 11.37 -8.80 -13.64
N ARG A 193 11.77 -10.07 -13.57
CA ARG A 193 11.97 -10.93 -14.74
C ARG A 193 10.69 -11.61 -15.21
N GLU A 194 9.70 -11.72 -14.33
CA GLU A 194 8.41 -12.33 -14.61
C GLU A 194 7.42 -11.32 -15.18
N VAL A 195 7.40 -10.11 -14.62
CA VAL A 195 6.43 -9.06 -15.00
C VAL A 195 6.98 -7.99 -15.96
N GLY A 196 8.29 -7.99 -16.22
CA GLY A 196 8.97 -7.05 -17.13
C GLY A 196 9.14 -7.62 -18.53
#